data_AF-A0A1R2C3H9-F1
#
_entry.id   AF-A0A1R2C3H9-F1
#
_cell.length_a   1.000
_cell.length_b   1.000
_cell.length_c   1.000
_cell.angle_alpha   90.00
_cell.angle_beta   90.00
_cell.angle_gamma   90.00
#
_symmetry.space_group_name_H-M   'P 1'
#
loop_
_entity.id
_entity.type
_entity.pdbx_description
1 polymer ?
#
loop_
_entity_poly.entity_id
_entity_poly.type
_entity_poly.pdbx_seq_one_letter_code
_entity_poly.pdbx_strand_id
1 'polypeptide(L)'
;MQEVFGNENLITNMGELKVDDLSKNKVIGLYFTAHWCPPCRTFTPKLIQLYKSANSTSKVIEIVFISFDRDSETMNNYFEEMPWAAVPYSNQSLCENLGDIFGVTGIPALVIIKSNGQLVSREGRSDVYSKNAEVVDYWIKKAENPNPDEQPEAQIPDIEVEESTFARDPIEGLVCDKNHYLVWHGDVGKYYNETLNSPAIKCSYCKVALIRSSWHCRECKFDLCKDCRDWVADSKKLNNINLRCWCLHYLLLSEKVKEYYMKKFGADKYTCRCCNNVQTGTNLHCRRCFFDICQNCQNSIVECAPLANRVMCEKGHGLTWTPDLCKKYQGIYGSAKYRCNICTRAYQGGGSFNCFSCNYDICTQCITLAIQNAGN
;
A
#
# COMPACT_ATOMS: atom_id res chain seq x y z
N MET A 1 -23.00 9.97 10.22
CA MET A 1 -23.06 8.49 10.33
C MET A 1 -23.50 7.82 9.04
N GLN A 2 -24.48 8.37 8.31
CA GLN A 2 -24.83 7.91 6.97
C GLN A 2 -23.66 7.90 5.97
N GLU A 3 -22.68 8.81 6.11
CA GLU A 3 -21.46 8.76 5.28
C GLU A 3 -20.56 7.55 5.56
N VAL A 4 -20.66 6.95 6.75
CA VAL A 4 -19.85 5.80 7.18
C VAL A 4 -20.55 4.48 6.85
N PHE A 5 -21.84 4.36 7.17
CA PHE A 5 -22.61 3.12 7.02
C PHE A 5 -23.63 3.14 5.87
N GLY A 6 -23.75 4.25 5.14
CA GLY A 6 -24.82 4.43 4.15
C GLY A 6 -26.21 4.49 4.80
N ASN A 7 -27.20 3.96 4.09
CA ASN A 7 -28.58 3.81 4.57
C ASN A 7 -28.83 2.45 5.24
N GLU A 8 -27.77 1.74 5.63
CA GLU A 8 -27.89 0.42 6.25
C GLU A 8 -28.49 0.53 7.66
N ASN A 9 -29.32 -0.43 8.06
CA ASN A 9 -29.74 -0.56 9.46
C ASN A 9 -28.78 -1.50 10.18
N LEU A 10 -28.33 -1.13 11.38
CA LEU A 10 -27.54 -2.02 12.21
C LEU A 10 -28.44 -2.99 12.96
N ILE A 11 -27.92 -4.16 13.30
CA ILE A 11 -28.63 -5.13 14.15
C ILE A 11 -28.11 -5.07 15.58
N THR A 12 -28.99 -5.34 16.54
CA THR A 12 -28.69 -5.50 17.96
C THR A 12 -29.38 -6.76 18.46
N ASN A 13 -28.99 -7.28 19.62
CA ASN A 13 -29.70 -8.39 20.26
C ASN A 13 -31.14 -8.05 20.68
N MET A 14 -31.57 -6.79 20.55
CA MET A 14 -32.92 -6.32 20.86
C MET A 14 -33.74 -5.91 19.61
N GLY A 15 -33.18 -6.07 18.40
CA GLY A 15 -33.79 -5.62 17.13
C GLY A 15 -32.88 -4.68 16.34
N GLU A 16 -33.46 -3.85 15.49
CA GLU A 16 -32.70 -2.95 14.61
C GLU A 16 -32.34 -1.62 15.30
N LEU A 17 -31.18 -1.07 14.93
CA LEU A 17 -30.69 0.25 15.32
C LEU A 17 -30.43 1.08 14.06
N LYS A 18 -31.07 2.25 13.96
CA LYS A 18 -30.82 3.17 12.85
C LYS A 18 -29.43 3.77 12.99
N VAL A 19 -28.71 3.90 11.88
CA VAL A 19 -27.36 4.49 11.85
C VAL A 19 -27.33 5.91 12.41
N ASP A 20 -28.40 6.68 12.24
CA ASP A 20 -28.51 8.03 12.81
C ASP A 20 -28.54 8.03 14.34
N ASP A 21 -29.04 6.96 14.98
CA ASP A 21 -29.08 6.86 16.44
C ASP A 21 -27.67 6.68 17.04
N LEU A 22 -26.68 6.29 16.25
CA LEU A 22 -25.28 6.23 16.68
C LEU A 22 -24.75 7.61 17.08
N SER A 23 -25.27 8.69 16.49
CA SER A 23 -24.79 10.06 16.75
C SER A 23 -25.12 10.55 18.17
N LYS A 24 -25.99 9.85 18.89
CA LYS A 24 -26.33 10.12 20.31
C LYS A 24 -25.20 9.76 21.27
N ASN A 25 -24.23 8.96 20.81
CA ASN A 25 -23.08 8.52 21.62
C ASN A 25 -21.92 9.51 21.45
N LYS A 26 -21.14 9.70 22.52
CA LYS A 26 -20.00 10.63 22.50
C LYS A 26 -18.88 10.13 21.57
N VAL A 27 -18.66 8.82 21.57
CA VAL A 27 -17.72 8.13 20.68
C VAL A 27 -18.31 6.82 20.19
N ILE A 28 -17.87 6.37 19.02
CA ILE A 28 -18.31 5.12 18.40
C ILE A 28 -17.07 4.25 18.14
N GLY A 29 -17.10 2.99 18.54
CA GLY A 29 -16.06 2.01 18.28
C GLY A 29 -16.42 1.07 17.14
N LEU A 30 -15.64 1.06 16.07
CA LEU A 30 -15.74 0.09 14.99
C LEU A 30 -14.87 -1.11 15.33
N TYR A 31 -15.51 -2.24 15.64
CA TYR A 31 -14.83 -3.44 16.11
C TYR A 31 -14.76 -4.50 15.02
N PHE A 32 -13.59 -4.62 14.40
CA PHE A 32 -13.30 -5.58 13.34
C PHE A 32 -12.78 -6.87 13.97
N THR A 33 -13.55 -7.96 13.82
CA THR A 33 -13.23 -9.23 14.48
C THR A 33 -13.86 -10.41 13.75
N ALA A 34 -13.45 -11.62 14.12
CA ALA A 34 -14.06 -12.86 13.68
C ALA A 34 -13.96 -13.93 14.75
N HIS A 35 -14.97 -14.81 14.85
CA HIS A 35 -15.01 -15.88 15.84
C HIS A 35 -13.87 -16.88 15.64
N TRP A 36 -13.54 -17.21 14.39
CA TRP A 36 -12.47 -18.15 14.06
C TRP A 36 -11.07 -17.68 14.47
N CYS A 37 -10.89 -16.38 14.72
CA CYS A 37 -9.61 -15.75 15.06
C CYS A 37 -9.27 -15.92 16.57
N PRO A 38 -8.20 -16.64 16.95
CA PRO A 38 -7.84 -16.84 18.37
C PRO A 38 -7.59 -15.55 19.18
N PRO A 39 -6.80 -14.56 18.72
CA PRO A 39 -6.59 -13.33 19.51
C PRO A 39 -7.88 -12.50 19.65
N CYS A 40 -8.85 -12.67 18.75
CA CYS A 40 -10.16 -12.03 18.79
C CYS A 40 -11.00 -12.51 19.98
N ARG A 41 -11.04 -13.82 20.20
CA ARG A 41 -11.74 -14.44 21.35
C ARG A 41 -11.13 -14.03 22.69
N THR A 42 -9.84 -13.70 22.74
CA THR A 42 -9.20 -13.18 23.96
C THR A 42 -9.51 -11.71 24.23
N PHE A 43 -9.66 -10.89 23.18
CA PHE A 43 -9.89 -9.45 23.32
C PHE A 43 -11.36 -9.12 23.64
N THR A 44 -12.30 -9.87 23.07
CA THR A 44 -13.74 -9.59 23.15
C THR A 44 -14.27 -9.51 24.59
N PRO A 45 -13.95 -10.44 25.51
CA PRO A 45 -14.42 -10.35 26.89
C PRO A 45 -13.95 -9.08 27.61
N LYS A 46 -12.73 -8.60 27.31
CA LYS A 46 -12.23 -7.34 27.88
C LYS A 46 -13.00 -6.14 27.35
N LEU A 47 -13.28 -6.12 26.05
CA LEU A 47 -14.05 -5.05 25.42
C LEU A 47 -15.49 -5.02 25.95
N ILE A 48 -16.10 -6.18 26.19
CA ILE A 48 -17.42 -6.30 26.83
C ILE A 48 -17.42 -5.69 28.24
N GLN A 49 -16.41 -6.01 29.07
CA GLN A 49 -16.29 -5.45 30.42
C GLN A 49 -16.16 -3.92 30.38
N LEU A 50 -15.31 -3.41 29.49
CA LEU A 50 -15.15 -1.97 29.31
C LEU A 50 -16.46 -1.30 28.88
N TYR A 51 -17.15 -1.84 27.88
CA TYR A 51 -18.40 -1.30 27.37
C TYR A 51 -19.47 -1.22 28.46
N LYS A 52 -19.64 -2.29 29.25
CA LYS A 52 -20.58 -2.33 30.37
C LYS A 52 -20.22 -1.31 31.46
N SER A 53 -18.94 -1.19 31.78
CA SER A 53 -18.46 -0.24 32.80
C SER A 53 -18.68 1.21 32.37
N ALA A 54 -18.29 1.55 31.13
CA ALA A 54 -18.40 2.90 30.59
C ALA A 54 -19.87 3.36 30.46
N ASN A 55 -20.77 2.45 30.10
CA ASN A 55 -22.20 2.74 29.94
C ASN A 55 -23.04 2.52 31.20
N SER A 56 -22.43 2.27 32.36
CA SER A 56 -23.13 1.91 33.60
C SER A 56 -24.05 3.01 34.15
N THR A 57 -23.67 4.28 33.97
CA THR A 57 -24.44 5.44 34.47
C THR A 57 -25.16 6.19 33.35
N SER A 58 -24.53 6.29 32.17
CA SER A 58 -25.09 6.93 30.99
C SER A 58 -24.46 6.33 29.74
N LYS A 59 -25.22 6.21 28.64
CA LYS A 59 -24.71 5.65 27.39
C LYS A 59 -23.79 6.65 26.70
N VAL A 60 -22.47 6.44 26.81
CA VAL A 60 -21.42 7.34 26.30
C VAL A 60 -20.71 6.77 25.08
N ILE A 61 -20.63 5.45 24.96
CA ILE A 61 -19.98 4.75 23.84
C ILE A 61 -20.96 3.75 23.22
N GLU A 62 -20.96 3.69 21.89
CA GLU A 62 -21.55 2.57 21.15
C GLU A 62 -20.45 1.82 20.40
N ILE A 63 -20.59 0.51 20.27
CA ILE A 63 -19.69 -0.31 19.45
C ILE A 63 -20.48 -0.93 18.30
N VAL A 64 -19.87 -0.94 17.12
CA VAL A 64 -20.41 -1.62 15.94
C VAL A 64 -19.46 -2.75 15.57
N PHE A 65 -19.96 -3.99 15.72
CA PHE A 65 -19.29 -5.19 15.28
C PHE A 65 -19.28 -5.26 13.75
N ILE A 66 -18.08 -5.37 13.20
CA ILE A 66 -17.81 -5.56 11.78
C ILE A 66 -17.20 -6.95 11.62
N SER A 67 -18.04 -7.90 11.18
CA SER A 67 -17.68 -9.32 11.12
C SER A 67 -16.82 -9.64 9.90
N PHE A 68 -15.74 -10.37 10.14
CA PHE A 68 -14.90 -11.04 9.13
C PHE A 68 -15.10 -12.57 9.19
N ASP A 69 -16.21 -13.03 9.78
CA ASP A 69 -16.61 -14.44 9.77
C ASP A 69 -17.07 -14.87 8.37
N ARG A 70 -16.87 -16.14 8.06
CA ARG A 70 -17.05 -16.69 6.70
C ARG A 70 -18.48 -17.12 6.40
N ASP A 71 -19.33 -17.13 7.42
CA ASP A 71 -20.73 -17.53 7.34
C ASP A 71 -21.56 -16.83 8.43
N SER A 72 -22.85 -16.70 8.17
CA SER A 72 -23.78 -15.98 9.05
C SER A 72 -24.02 -16.69 10.38
N GLU A 73 -23.98 -18.02 10.40
CA GLU A 73 -24.24 -18.81 11.63
C GLU A 73 -23.13 -18.56 12.66
N THR A 74 -21.87 -18.63 12.22
CA THR A 74 -20.71 -18.33 13.06
C THR A 74 -20.72 -16.88 13.55
N MET A 75 -21.07 -15.93 12.67
CA MET A 75 -21.21 -14.51 13.04
C MET A 75 -22.29 -14.31 14.11
N ASN A 76 -23.47 -14.90 13.91
CA ASN A 76 -24.61 -14.77 14.83
C ASN A 76 -24.29 -15.37 16.21
N ASN A 77 -23.76 -16.59 16.26
CA ASN A 77 -23.39 -17.26 17.51
C ASN A 77 -22.38 -16.42 18.32
N TYR A 78 -21.43 -15.78 17.64
CA TYR A 78 -20.45 -14.92 18.30
C TYR A 78 -21.04 -13.56 18.72
N PHE A 79 -21.97 -13.03 17.94
CA PHE A 79 -22.66 -11.78 18.21
C PHE A 79 -23.60 -11.86 19.43
N GLU A 80 -24.17 -13.04 19.72
CA GLU A 80 -25.00 -13.27 20.92
C GLU A 80 -24.31 -12.87 22.24
N GLU A 81 -22.98 -13.00 22.29
CA GLU A 81 -22.19 -12.63 23.47
C GLU A 81 -21.97 -11.10 23.61
N MET A 82 -22.23 -10.34 22.54
CA MET A 82 -21.85 -8.94 22.42
C MET A 82 -23.01 -7.98 22.77
N PRO A 83 -22.84 -7.03 23.72
CA PRO A 83 -23.91 -6.14 24.18
C PRO A 83 -24.12 -4.88 23.32
N TRP A 84 -23.70 -4.91 22.05
CA TRP A 84 -23.62 -3.74 21.16
C TRP A 84 -24.19 -4.05 19.76
N ALA A 85 -24.09 -3.11 18.82
CA ALA A 85 -24.66 -3.26 17.48
C ALA A 85 -23.71 -4.02 16.52
N ALA A 86 -24.21 -4.51 15.39
CA ALA A 86 -23.42 -5.09 14.32
C ALA A 86 -23.92 -4.65 12.94
N VAL A 87 -23.01 -4.66 11.95
CA VAL A 87 -23.41 -4.63 10.55
C VAL A 87 -24.05 -5.98 10.20
N PRO A 88 -25.25 -6.00 9.56
CA PRO A 88 -25.88 -7.25 9.15
C PRO A 88 -24.96 -8.10 8.28
N TYR A 89 -24.94 -9.42 8.50
CA TYR A 89 -24.10 -10.32 7.71
C TYR A 89 -24.40 -10.24 6.20
N SER A 90 -25.63 -9.91 5.81
CA SER A 90 -26.02 -9.70 4.40
C SER A 90 -25.22 -8.60 3.69
N ASN A 91 -24.56 -7.70 4.42
CA ASN A 91 -23.77 -6.61 3.87
C ASN A 91 -22.26 -6.76 4.17
N GLN A 92 -21.68 -7.91 3.82
CA GLN A 92 -20.23 -8.14 3.94
C GLN A 92 -19.39 -7.13 3.16
N SER A 93 -19.90 -6.63 2.02
CA SER A 93 -19.20 -5.58 1.26
C SER A 93 -19.04 -4.29 2.06
N LEU A 94 -20.02 -3.92 2.91
CA LEU A 94 -19.86 -2.81 3.84
C LEU A 94 -18.81 -3.11 4.91
N CYS A 95 -18.76 -4.34 5.44
CA CYS A 95 -17.73 -4.76 6.39
C CYS A 95 -16.31 -4.65 5.81
N GLU A 96 -16.11 -5.13 4.58
CA GLU A 96 -14.85 -5.03 3.82
C GLU A 96 -14.49 -3.56 3.56
N ASN A 97 -15.44 -2.76 3.06
CA ASN A 97 -15.24 -1.33 2.79
C ASN A 97 -14.85 -0.56 4.06
N LEU A 98 -15.51 -0.82 5.19
CA LEU A 98 -15.15 -0.19 6.47
C LEU A 98 -13.74 -0.61 6.90
N GLY A 99 -13.34 -1.86 6.67
CA GLY A 99 -11.99 -2.35 6.93
C GLY A 99 -10.96 -1.56 6.14
N ASP A 100 -11.24 -1.35 4.85
CA ASP A 100 -10.37 -0.57 3.96
C ASP A 100 -10.32 0.92 4.33
N ILE A 101 -11.48 1.56 4.59
CA ILE A 101 -11.59 2.99 4.98
C ILE A 101 -10.75 3.27 6.23
N PHE A 102 -10.86 2.38 7.22
CA PHE A 102 -10.17 2.52 8.49
C PHE A 102 -8.82 1.79 8.53
N GLY A 103 -8.31 1.34 7.37
CA GLY A 103 -6.94 0.84 7.21
C GLY A 103 -6.64 -0.40 8.06
N VAL A 104 -7.64 -1.26 8.26
CA VAL A 104 -7.55 -2.47 9.08
C VAL A 104 -6.86 -3.57 8.29
N THR A 105 -5.60 -3.86 8.62
CA THR A 105 -4.82 -4.92 7.96
C THR A 105 -4.77 -6.22 8.75
N GLY A 106 -5.44 -6.29 9.91
CA GLY A 106 -5.47 -7.47 10.77
C GLY A 106 -6.49 -7.34 11.91
N ILE A 107 -6.94 -8.49 12.43
CA ILE A 107 -7.96 -8.57 13.49
C ILE A 107 -7.40 -9.26 14.76
N PRO A 108 -7.91 -8.94 15.96
CA PRO A 108 -8.94 -7.92 16.22
C PRO A 108 -8.38 -6.49 16.11
N ALA A 109 -9.18 -5.58 15.57
CA ALA A 109 -8.91 -4.14 15.51
C ALA A 109 -10.11 -3.36 16.04
N LEU A 110 -9.84 -2.27 16.77
CA LEU A 110 -10.86 -1.38 17.30
C LEU A 110 -10.49 0.05 16.90
N VAL A 111 -11.34 0.68 16.09
CA VAL A 111 -11.15 2.05 15.60
C VAL A 111 -12.20 2.94 16.24
N ILE A 112 -11.77 4.07 16.80
CA ILE A 112 -12.65 5.01 17.49
C ILE A 112 -12.91 6.19 16.59
N ILE A 113 -14.18 6.54 16.43
CA ILE A 113 -14.64 7.67 15.63
C ILE A 113 -15.62 8.53 16.43
N LYS A 114 -15.80 9.78 15.98
CA LYS A 114 -16.84 10.68 16.49
C LYS A 114 -18.19 10.37 15.85
N SER A 115 -19.25 10.95 16.39
CA SER A 115 -20.62 10.91 15.82
C SER A 115 -20.72 11.48 14.40
N ASN A 116 -19.78 12.34 13.98
CA ASN A 116 -19.70 12.83 12.60
C ASN A 116 -18.85 11.95 11.66
N GLY A 117 -18.27 10.85 12.14
CA GLY A 117 -17.46 9.92 11.35
C GLY A 117 -15.96 10.21 11.35
N GLN A 118 -15.52 11.31 11.96
CA GLN A 118 -14.10 11.63 12.07
C GLN A 118 -13.36 10.65 12.97
N LEU A 119 -12.15 10.29 12.56
CA LEU A 119 -11.26 9.41 13.30
C LEU A 119 -10.77 10.06 14.61
N VAL A 120 -10.80 9.29 15.70
CA VAL A 120 -10.23 9.64 17.02
C VAL A 120 -9.00 8.78 17.31
N SER A 121 -9.08 7.48 17.08
CA SER A 121 -7.96 6.54 17.30
C SER A 121 -8.05 5.34 16.38
N ARG A 122 -6.93 4.94 15.75
CA ARG A 122 -6.79 3.63 15.08
C ARG A 122 -6.27 2.54 16.03
N GLU A 123 -5.75 2.96 17.17
CA GLU A 123 -5.06 2.11 18.16
C GLU A 123 -6.00 1.71 19.30
N GLY A 124 -7.31 1.69 19.08
CA GLY A 124 -8.31 1.47 20.13
C GLY A 124 -8.07 0.16 20.89
N ARG A 125 -7.60 -0.90 20.21
CA ARG A 125 -7.22 -2.15 20.88
C ARG A 125 -6.08 -1.93 21.89
N SER A 126 -5.01 -1.27 21.48
CA SER A 126 -3.84 -0.96 22.32
C SER A 126 -4.22 -0.01 23.46
N ASP A 127 -5.10 0.95 23.19
CA ASP A 127 -5.67 1.88 24.17
C ASP A 127 -6.40 1.13 25.30
N VAL A 128 -7.24 0.13 24.95
CA VAL A 128 -7.97 -0.68 25.95
C VAL A 128 -7.01 -1.44 26.88
N TYR A 129 -5.92 -2.00 26.34
CA TYR A 129 -4.93 -2.69 27.17
C TYR A 129 -4.09 -1.75 28.04
N SER A 130 -3.82 -0.53 27.58
CA SER A 130 -2.91 0.40 28.27
C SER A 130 -3.61 1.29 29.28
N LYS A 131 -4.86 1.70 29.04
CA LYS A 131 -5.58 2.72 29.82
C LYS A 131 -6.73 2.15 30.67
N ASN A 132 -7.08 0.87 30.51
CA ASN A 132 -8.12 0.17 31.28
C ASN A 132 -9.42 0.99 31.37
N ALA A 133 -9.94 1.25 32.59
CA ALA A 133 -11.24 1.89 32.81
C ALA A 133 -11.30 3.37 32.33
N GLU A 134 -10.16 4.06 32.24
CA GLU A 134 -10.11 5.48 31.87
C GLU A 134 -10.08 5.70 30.35
N VAL A 135 -10.02 4.63 29.56
CA VAL A 135 -9.80 4.72 28.12
C VAL A 135 -10.93 5.45 27.38
N VAL A 136 -12.17 5.31 27.85
CA VAL A 136 -13.33 5.97 27.21
C VAL A 136 -13.30 7.47 27.47
N ASP A 137 -12.97 7.90 28.68
CA ASP A 137 -12.77 9.32 29.00
C ASP A 137 -11.61 9.92 28.19
N TYR A 138 -10.54 9.14 27.99
CA TYR A 138 -9.43 9.52 27.11
C TYR A 138 -9.90 9.76 25.66
N TRP A 139 -10.70 8.84 25.09
CA TRP A 139 -11.23 9.02 23.73
C TRP A 139 -12.21 10.18 23.63
N ILE A 140 -13.06 10.40 24.63
CA ILE A 140 -13.98 11.54 24.68
C ILE A 140 -13.20 12.85 24.72
N LYS A 141 -12.20 12.98 25.61
CA LYS A 141 -11.34 14.17 25.69
C LYS A 141 -10.60 14.41 24.38
N LYS A 142 -10.12 13.36 23.72
CA LYS A 142 -9.45 13.46 22.41
C LYS A 142 -10.43 13.86 21.30
N ALA A 143 -11.70 13.44 21.41
CA ALA A 143 -12.75 13.83 20.48
C ALA A 143 -13.16 15.31 20.66
N GLU A 144 -13.13 15.82 21.89
CA GLU A 144 -13.48 17.20 22.25
C GLU A 144 -12.32 18.19 22.02
N ASN A 145 -11.07 17.80 22.30
CA ASN A 145 -9.87 18.62 22.14
C ASN A 145 -8.86 17.95 21.19
N PRO A 146 -8.97 18.18 19.87
CA PRO A 146 -7.95 17.72 18.92
C PRO A 146 -6.60 18.40 19.24
N ASN A 147 -5.53 17.61 19.27
CA ASN A 147 -4.17 18.10 19.49
C ASN A 147 -3.82 19.16 18.42
N PRO A 148 -3.19 20.31 18.76
CA PRO A 148 -2.85 21.35 17.77
C PRO A 148 -1.94 20.87 16.63
N ASP A 149 -1.16 19.81 16.85
CA ASP A 149 -0.30 19.18 15.83
C ASP A 149 -1.03 18.14 14.95
N GLU A 150 -2.32 17.90 15.21
CA GLU A 150 -3.23 17.14 14.35
C GLU A 150 -4.48 17.99 14.07
N GLN A 151 -4.33 19.10 13.35
CA GLN A 151 -5.49 19.85 12.89
C GLN A 151 -6.29 19.06 11.84
N PRO A 152 -7.63 19.05 11.94
CA PRO A 152 -8.50 18.56 10.88
C PRO A 152 -8.40 19.50 9.67
N GLU A 153 -8.41 18.94 8.45
CA GLU A 153 -8.72 19.71 7.25
C GLU A 153 -10.04 20.44 7.47
N ALA A 154 -10.00 21.78 7.48
CA ALA A 154 -11.16 22.62 7.68
C ALA A 154 -12.18 22.37 6.56
N GLN A 155 -13.47 22.30 6.94
CA GLN A 155 -14.57 22.49 6.00
C GLN A 155 -14.43 23.89 5.39
N ILE A 156 -14.22 23.93 4.07
CA ILE A 156 -14.34 25.16 3.28
C ILE A 156 -15.84 25.45 3.16
N PRO A 157 -16.33 26.66 3.53
CA PRO A 157 -17.72 27.02 3.30
C PRO A 157 -18.01 27.01 1.79
N ASP A 158 -19.25 26.69 1.41
CA ASP A 158 -19.73 26.73 0.02
C ASP A 158 -19.46 28.12 -0.58
N ILE A 159 -18.34 28.25 -1.28
CA ILE A 159 -18.07 29.35 -2.19
C ILE A 159 -18.27 28.74 -3.58
N GLU A 160 -19.21 29.29 -4.34
CA GLU A 160 -19.23 29.12 -5.78
C GLU A 160 -17.88 29.64 -6.32
N VAL A 161 -16.94 28.74 -6.57
CA VAL A 161 -15.63 29.10 -7.15
C VAL A 161 -15.58 28.51 -8.55
N GLU A 162 -15.59 29.42 -9.51
CA GLU A 162 -15.25 29.20 -10.92
C GLU A 162 -13.94 28.41 -11.05
N GLU A 163 -13.88 27.55 -12.07
CA GLU A 163 -12.72 26.73 -12.44
C GLU A 163 -11.43 27.56 -12.55
N SER A 164 -10.63 27.70 -11.49
CA SER A 164 -9.17 27.89 -11.59
C SER A 164 -8.48 27.93 -10.22
N THR A 165 -7.30 27.30 -10.14
CA THR A 165 -6.26 27.49 -9.10
C THR A 165 -6.33 26.75 -7.76
N PHE A 166 -6.40 25.41 -7.78
CA PHE A 166 -5.84 24.55 -6.70
C PHE A 166 -4.84 23.51 -7.24
N ALA A 167 -3.95 23.92 -8.15
CA ALA A 167 -2.70 23.20 -8.34
C ALA A 167 -1.79 23.52 -7.15
N ARG A 168 -1.82 22.70 -6.09
CA ARG A 168 -0.65 22.62 -5.20
C ARG A 168 0.54 22.26 -6.09
N ASP A 169 1.63 23.02 -6.01
CA ASP A 169 2.81 22.82 -6.87
C ASP A 169 3.14 21.33 -6.97
N PRO A 170 3.37 20.80 -8.20
CA PRO A 170 3.72 19.40 -8.37
C PRO A 170 4.94 19.05 -7.51
N ILE A 171 4.83 18.04 -6.66
CA ILE A 171 6.00 17.50 -5.96
C ILE A 171 6.96 17.02 -7.05
N GLU A 172 8.16 17.60 -7.08
CA GLU A 172 9.16 17.33 -8.11
C GLU A 172 9.44 15.82 -8.17
N GLY A 173 9.21 15.21 -9.35
CA GLY A 173 9.42 13.78 -9.57
C GLY A 173 8.24 12.85 -9.26
N LEU A 174 7.12 13.33 -8.69
CA LEU A 174 5.91 12.51 -8.52
C LEU A 174 5.09 12.49 -9.82
N VAL A 175 5.52 11.62 -10.75
CA VAL A 175 4.95 11.50 -12.10
C VAL A 175 4.49 10.06 -12.39
N CYS A 176 3.55 9.92 -13.33
CA CYS A 176 3.13 8.62 -13.84
C CYS A 176 4.16 8.07 -14.84
N ASP A 177 3.91 6.89 -15.42
CA ASP A 177 4.83 6.27 -16.40
C ASP A 177 5.07 7.12 -17.65
N LYS A 178 4.12 7.98 -18.01
CA LYS A 178 4.23 8.92 -19.14
C LYS A 178 4.79 10.28 -18.74
N ASN A 179 5.33 10.39 -17.53
CA ASN A 179 5.93 11.62 -16.99
C ASN A 179 4.93 12.77 -16.76
N HIS A 180 3.63 12.48 -16.65
CA HIS A 180 2.64 13.47 -16.22
C HIS A 180 2.60 13.56 -14.70
N TYR A 181 2.48 14.77 -14.16
CA TYR A 181 2.43 14.98 -12.72
C TYR A 181 1.19 14.35 -12.08
N LEU A 182 1.38 13.79 -10.90
CA LEU A 182 0.28 13.36 -10.06
C LEU A 182 -0.18 14.53 -9.20
N VAL A 183 -1.49 14.70 -9.14
CA VAL A 183 -2.13 15.68 -8.26
C VAL A 183 -2.94 14.93 -7.21
N TRP A 184 -2.94 15.44 -5.98
CA TRP A 184 -3.85 14.91 -4.97
C TRP A 184 -5.29 15.25 -5.34
N HIS A 185 -6.17 14.26 -5.31
CA HIS A 185 -7.59 14.46 -5.50
C HIS A 185 -8.37 13.75 -4.41
N GLY A 186 -9.34 14.44 -3.80
CA GLY A 186 -10.11 13.94 -2.66
C GLY A 186 -11.15 12.88 -3.02
N ASP A 187 -11.70 12.95 -4.24
CA ASP A 187 -12.77 12.07 -4.72
C ASP A 187 -12.51 11.57 -6.14
N VAL A 188 -11.47 10.76 -6.27
CA VAL A 188 -11.06 10.12 -7.52
C VAL A 188 -12.07 9.04 -7.90
N GLY A 189 -12.71 8.40 -6.91
CA GLY A 189 -13.77 7.39 -7.09
C GLY A 189 -14.92 7.92 -7.94
N LYS A 190 -15.43 9.11 -7.58
CA LYS A 190 -16.42 9.83 -8.36
C LYS A 190 -15.93 10.15 -9.78
N TYR A 191 -14.71 10.68 -9.92
CA TYR A 191 -14.11 10.95 -11.24
C TYR A 191 -14.11 9.71 -12.15
N TYR A 192 -13.64 8.55 -11.68
CA TYR A 192 -13.61 7.32 -12.47
C TYR A 192 -15.00 6.73 -12.76
N ASN A 193 -15.95 6.89 -11.84
CA ASN A 193 -17.34 6.49 -12.09
C ASN A 193 -17.97 7.33 -13.20
N GLU A 194 -17.86 8.65 -13.10
CA GLU A 194 -18.47 9.58 -14.06
C GLU A 194 -17.82 9.50 -15.44
N THR A 195 -16.50 9.34 -15.51
CA THR A 195 -15.77 9.37 -16.79
C THR A 195 -15.61 7.99 -17.43
N LEU A 196 -15.58 6.92 -16.64
CA LEU A 196 -15.10 5.60 -17.09
C LEU A 196 -15.96 4.43 -16.64
N ASN A 197 -17.08 4.68 -15.93
CA ASN A 197 -18.05 3.68 -15.47
C ASN A 197 -17.40 2.52 -14.66
N SER A 198 -16.39 2.83 -13.84
CA SER A 198 -15.64 1.85 -13.05
C SER A 198 -15.24 2.41 -11.68
N PRO A 199 -15.91 2.03 -10.57
CA PRO A 199 -15.66 2.59 -9.24
C PRO A 199 -14.36 2.12 -8.60
N ALA A 200 -13.84 0.96 -9.03
CA ALA A 200 -12.70 0.33 -8.40
C ALA A 200 -11.39 0.93 -8.90
N ILE A 201 -10.81 1.82 -8.10
CA ILE A 201 -9.46 2.35 -8.33
C ILE A 201 -8.49 1.47 -7.57
N LYS A 202 -7.34 1.16 -8.16
CA LYS A 202 -6.27 0.43 -7.47
C LYS A 202 -4.99 1.24 -7.51
N CYS A 203 -4.24 1.23 -6.41
CA CYS A 203 -2.89 1.76 -6.39
C CYS A 203 -2.07 1.08 -7.48
N SER A 204 -1.49 1.86 -8.37
CA SER A 204 -0.70 1.37 -9.49
C SER A 204 0.54 0.58 -9.03
N TYR A 205 0.99 0.80 -7.79
CA TYR A 205 2.14 0.14 -7.18
C TYR A 205 1.75 -1.10 -6.38
N CYS A 206 1.09 -0.94 -5.24
CA CYS A 206 0.80 -2.06 -4.35
C CYS A 206 -0.50 -2.81 -4.68
N LYS A 207 -1.26 -2.35 -5.68
CA LYS A 207 -2.53 -2.94 -6.14
C LYS A 207 -3.67 -2.94 -5.12
N VAL A 208 -3.46 -2.34 -3.93
CA VAL A 208 -4.54 -2.11 -2.95
C VAL A 208 -5.65 -1.28 -3.60
N ALA A 209 -6.90 -1.61 -3.30
CA ALA A 209 -8.02 -0.79 -3.71
C ALA A 209 -7.92 0.59 -3.05
N LEU A 210 -8.31 1.62 -3.79
CA LEU A 210 -8.35 3.02 -3.36
C LEU A 210 -9.80 3.47 -3.44
N ILE A 211 -10.23 4.16 -2.38
CA ILE A 211 -11.67 4.29 -2.09
C ILE A 211 -12.19 5.69 -2.41
N ARG A 212 -11.40 6.74 -2.16
CA ARG A 212 -11.78 8.14 -2.44
C ARG A 212 -10.61 8.98 -2.91
N SER A 213 -9.60 9.13 -2.07
CA SER A 213 -8.47 10.00 -2.37
C SER A 213 -7.24 9.23 -2.84
N SER A 214 -6.58 9.79 -3.85
CA SER A 214 -5.34 9.25 -4.39
C SER A 214 -4.49 10.39 -4.94
N TRP A 215 -3.20 10.11 -5.07
CA TRP A 215 -2.37 10.87 -5.98
C TRP A 215 -2.66 10.37 -7.38
N HIS A 216 -3.42 11.16 -8.13
CA HIS A 216 -4.03 10.78 -9.38
C HIS A 216 -3.39 11.48 -10.57
N CYS A 217 -3.19 10.74 -11.64
CA CYS A 217 -2.85 11.29 -12.95
C CYS A 217 -4.09 11.29 -13.84
N ARG A 218 -4.62 12.48 -14.12
CA ARG A 218 -5.83 12.70 -14.93
C ARG A 218 -5.73 12.12 -16.34
N GLU A 219 -4.52 12.05 -16.88
CA GLU A 219 -4.27 11.64 -18.26
C GLU A 219 -4.06 10.13 -18.45
N CYS A 220 -3.66 9.39 -17.40
CA CYS A 220 -3.11 8.03 -17.57
C CYS A 220 -3.80 6.93 -16.76
N LYS A 221 -4.90 7.24 -16.06
CA LYS A 221 -5.51 6.34 -15.09
C LYS A 221 -4.49 5.73 -14.11
N PHE A 222 -3.68 6.58 -13.50
CA PHE A 222 -2.59 6.16 -12.63
C PHE A 222 -2.77 6.77 -11.26
N ASP A 223 -2.77 5.92 -10.24
CA ASP A 223 -3.10 6.30 -8.87
C ASP A 223 -2.10 5.73 -7.88
N LEU A 224 -1.68 6.52 -6.89
CA LEU A 224 -0.88 6.04 -5.77
C LEU A 224 -1.61 6.24 -4.45
N CYS A 225 -1.57 5.21 -3.59
CA CYS A 225 -1.89 5.38 -2.17
C CYS A 225 -0.83 6.23 -1.47
N LYS A 226 -1.17 6.75 -0.29
CA LYS A 226 -0.28 7.53 0.56
C LYS A 226 1.07 6.83 0.78
N ASP A 227 1.08 5.57 1.24
CA ASP A 227 2.30 4.79 1.47
C ASP A 227 3.19 4.64 0.24
N CYS A 228 2.60 4.52 -0.96
CA CYS A 228 3.36 4.40 -2.20
C CYS A 228 3.89 5.75 -2.67
N ARG A 229 3.11 6.82 -2.51
CA ARG A 229 3.58 8.19 -2.77
C ARG A 229 4.72 8.58 -1.84
N ASP A 230 4.58 8.34 -0.53
CA ASP A 230 5.61 8.68 0.46
C ASP A 230 6.91 7.93 0.17
N TRP A 231 6.81 6.65 -0.23
CA TRP A 231 7.98 5.91 -0.69
C TRP A 231 8.62 6.52 -1.93
N VAL A 232 7.85 6.98 -2.93
CA VAL A 232 8.43 7.64 -4.11
C VAL A 232 9.12 8.94 -3.71
N ALA A 233 8.49 9.75 -2.87
CA ALA A 233 9.04 11.03 -2.41
C ALA A 233 10.34 10.86 -1.61
N ASP A 234 10.41 9.82 -0.76
CA ASP A 234 11.60 9.52 0.06
C ASP A 234 12.71 8.79 -0.71
N SER A 235 12.47 8.39 -1.97
CA SER A 235 13.43 7.62 -2.75
C SER A 235 14.23 8.47 -3.73
N LYS A 236 15.50 8.10 -3.92
CA LYS A 236 16.37 8.70 -4.94
C LYS A 236 16.24 7.95 -6.27
N LYS A 237 15.93 8.68 -7.34
CA LYS A 237 15.98 8.19 -8.72
C LYS A 237 17.40 8.31 -9.25
N LEU A 238 18.01 7.19 -9.63
CA LEU A 238 19.34 7.19 -10.25
C LEU A 238 19.19 7.34 -11.76
N ASN A 239 19.49 8.54 -12.28
CA ASN A 239 19.36 8.84 -13.71
C ASN A 239 20.48 8.23 -14.57
N ASN A 240 21.54 7.71 -13.95
CA ASN A 240 22.81 7.58 -14.64
C ASN A 240 22.82 6.47 -15.72
N ILE A 241 22.02 5.39 -15.63
CA ILE A 241 22.08 4.23 -16.56
C ILE A 241 20.72 3.60 -16.90
N ASN A 242 19.63 4.36 -16.79
CA ASN A 242 18.29 3.86 -17.14
C ASN A 242 17.97 2.50 -16.49
N LEU A 243 18.38 2.31 -15.23
CA LEU A 243 18.14 1.07 -14.48
C LEU A 243 16.63 0.91 -14.29
N ARG A 244 16.08 -0.09 -14.96
CA ARG A 244 14.65 -0.38 -14.98
C ARG A 244 14.41 -1.84 -14.64
N CYS A 245 13.23 -2.12 -14.10
CA CYS A 245 12.76 -3.49 -13.97
C CYS A 245 12.34 -4.04 -15.35
N TRP A 246 11.94 -5.31 -15.39
CA TRP A 246 11.49 -5.95 -16.64
C TRP A 246 10.26 -5.26 -17.27
N CYS A 247 9.43 -4.56 -16.50
CA CYS A 247 8.30 -3.77 -17.04
C CYS A 247 8.67 -2.31 -17.36
N LEU A 248 9.96 -1.99 -17.53
CA LEU A 248 10.44 -0.64 -17.82
C LEU A 248 10.17 0.42 -16.73
N HIS A 249 9.77 0.04 -15.52
CA HIS A 249 9.64 0.99 -14.42
C HIS A 249 11.00 1.33 -13.84
N TYR A 250 11.19 2.59 -13.43
CA TYR A 250 12.38 3.02 -12.71
C TYR A 250 12.58 2.23 -11.42
N LEU A 251 13.84 1.93 -11.12
CA LEU A 251 14.23 1.45 -9.80
C LEU A 251 14.58 2.66 -8.94
N LEU A 252 14.07 2.68 -7.70
CA LEU A 252 14.38 3.74 -6.76
C LEU A 252 15.20 3.20 -5.59
N LEU A 253 16.10 4.04 -5.08
CA LEU A 253 16.89 3.77 -3.89
C LEU A 253 16.21 4.43 -2.69
N SER A 254 15.82 3.66 -1.67
CA SER A 254 15.21 4.20 -0.45
C SER A 254 15.92 3.66 0.79
N GLU A 255 16.06 4.49 1.82
CA GLU A 255 16.54 4.06 3.13
C GLU A 255 15.52 3.18 3.86
N LYS A 256 14.23 3.28 3.47
CA LYS A 256 13.12 2.53 4.07
C LYS A 256 12.87 1.16 3.43
N VAL A 257 13.70 0.71 2.47
CA VAL A 257 13.45 -0.61 1.83
C VAL A 257 13.50 -1.74 2.86
N LYS A 258 14.44 -1.70 3.79
CA LYS A 258 14.54 -2.69 4.88
C LYS A 258 13.22 -2.82 5.67
N GLU A 259 12.66 -1.69 6.08
CA GLU A 259 11.38 -1.65 6.81
C GLU A 259 10.24 -2.22 5.98
N TYR A 260 10.21 -1.92 4.67
CA TYR A 260 9.23 -2.48 3.76
C TYR A 260 9.32 -4.01 3.66
N TYR A 261 10.52 -4.58 3.54
CA TYR A 261 10.70 -6.05 3.47
C TYR A 261 10.37 -6.71 4.81
N MET A 262 10.77 -6.12 5.93
CA MET A 262 10.38 -6.60 7.27
C MET A 262 8.86 -6.59 7.44
N LYS A 263 8.19 -5.49 7.08
CA LYS A 263 6.72 -5.37 7.18
C LYS A 263 6.00 -6.37 6.27
N LYS A 264 6.51 -6.61 5.05
CA LYS A 264 5.83 -7.42 4.03
C LYS A 264 6.12 -8.92 4.12
N PHE A 265 7.34 -9.30 4.52
CA PHE A 265 7.80 -10.70 4.52
C PHE A 265 8.37 -11.18 5.86
N GLY A 266 8.47 -10.31 6.87
CA GLY A 266 9.07 -10.66 8.16
C GLY A 266 10.58 -10.84 8.13
N ALA A 267 11.26 -10.49 7.02
CA ALA A 267 12.70 -10.62 6.87
C ALA A 267 13.28 -9.51 5.98
N ASP A 268 14.44 -8.99 6.36
CA ASP A 268 15.26 -8.05 5.56
C ASP A 268 16.11 -8.84 4.56
N LYS A 269 15.47 -9.57 3.66
CA LYS A 269 16.14 -10.35 2.61
C LYS A 269 15.44 -10.15 1.28
N TYR A 270 16.23 -9.99 0.22
CA TYR A 270 15.74 -9.93 -1.15
C TYR A 270 16.67 -10.72 -2.08
N THR A 271 16.16 -11.14 -3.23
CA THR A 271 16.97 -11.78 -4.27
C THR A 271 17.28 -10.77 -5.36
N CYS A 272 18.56 -10.44 -5.52
CA CYS A 272 19.00 -9.56 -6.60
C CYS A 272 18.73 -10.22 -7.96
N ARG A 273 18.06 -9.50 -8.87
CA ARG A 273 17.68 -10.01 -10.19
C ARG A 273 18.86 -10.08 -11.16
N CYS A 274 19.89 -9.23 -10.98
CA CYS A 274 21.09 -9.28 -11.81
C CYS A 274 22.02 -10.47 -11.50
N CYS A 275 22.23 -10.80 -10.22
CA CYS A 275 23.18 -11.86 -9.82
C CYS A 275 22.52 -13.12 -9.25
N ASN A 276 21.20 -13.13 -9.02
CA ASN A 276 20.43 -14.18 -8.36
C ASN A 276 20.84 -14.51 -6.90
N ASN A 277 21.75 -13.73 -6.30
CA ASN A 277 22.12 -13.92 -4.91
C ASN A 277 21.07 -13.30 -3.97
N VAL A 278 20.85 -13.97 -2.84
CA VAL A 278 20.12 -13.39 -1.71
C VAL A 278 21.01 -12.34 -1.03
N GLN A 279 20.44 -11.20 -0.70
CA GLN A 279 21.10 -10.03 -0.14
C GLN A 279 20.24 -9.43 0.97
N THR A 280 20.82 -8.53 1.77
CA THR A 280 20.15 -7.78 2.83
C THR A 280 20.46 -6.29 2.69
N GLY A 281 19.69 -5.44 3.38
CA GLY A 281 19.95 -4.00 3.41
C GLY A 281 19.60 -3.27 2.11
N THR A 282 20.32 -2.18 1.85
CA THR A 282 19.96 -1.22 0.80
C THR A 282 20.05 -1.83 -0.61
N ASN A 283 19.07 -1.50 -1.44
CA ASN A 283 18.97 -1.99 -2.80
C ASN A 283 18.24 -0.99 -3.70
N LEU A 284 18.31 -1.23 -5.01
CA LEU A 284 17.44 -0.58 -5.97
C LEU A 284 16.18 -1.40 -6.12
N HIS A 285 15.05 -0.82 -5.73
CA HIS A 285 13.77 -1.51 -5.65
C HIS A 285 12.76 -0.94 -6.64
N CYS A 286 12.07 -1.82 -7.37
CA CYS A 286 10.83 -1.48 -8.05
C CYS A 286 9.65 -2.00 -7.23
N ARG A 287 8.92 -1.09 -6.59
CA ARG A 287 7.76 -1.46 -5.77
C ARG A 287 6.61 -2.09 -6.56
N ARG A 288 6.48 -1.74 -7.84
CA ARG A 288 5.44 -2.25 -8.75
C ARG A 288 5.64 -3.69 -9.14
N CYS A 289 6.87 -4.02 -9.52
CA CYS A 289 7.22 -5.33 -10.08
C CYS A 289 7.82 -6.25 -9.02
N PHE A 290 8.10 -5.72 -7.83
CA PHE A 290 8.83 -6.45 -6.80
C PHE A 290 10.17 -6.98 -7.34
N PHE A 291 10.97 -6.03 -7.80
CA PHE A 291 12.21 -6.27 -8.53
C PHE A 291 13.35 -5.53 -7.86
N ASP A 292 14.42 -6.25 -7.55
CA ASP A 292 15.53 -5.75 -6.77
C ASP A 292 16.86 -5.91 -7.49
N ILE A 293 17.70 -4.88 -7.42
CA ILE A 293 19.12 -4.95 -7.80
C ILE A 293 19.95 -4.58 -6.58
N CYS A 294 20.93 -5.42 -6.24
CA CYS A 294 21.86 -5.11 -5.15
C CYS A 294 22.87 -4.03 -5.52
N GLN A 295 23.39 -3.33 -4.52
CA GLN A 295 24.37 -2.25 -4.69
C GLN A 295 25.59 -2.68 -5.53
N ASN A 296 26.10 -3.91 -5.32
CA ASN A 296 27.24 -4.41 -6.07
C ASN A 296 26.92 -4.53 -7.57
N CYS A 297 25.74 -5.08 -7.93
CA CYS A 297 25.34 -5.17 -9.33
C CYS A 297 25.11 -3.79 -9.94
N GLN A 298 24.50 -2.86 -9.20
CA GLN A 298 24.38 -1.46 -9.62
C GLN A 298 25.75 -0.87 -9.93
N ASN A 299 26.71 -0.99 -9.03
CA ASN A 299 28.06 -0.43 -9.19
C ASN A 299 28.77 -1.05 -10.40
N SER A 300 28.71 -2.38 -10.55
CA SER A 300 29.27 -3.06 -11.72
C SER A 300 28.65 -2.57 -13.02
N ILE A 301 27.33 -2.37 -13.08
CA ILE A 301 26.66 -1.82 -14.27
C ILE A 301 27.16 -0.39 -14.53
N VAL A 302 27.31 0.42 -13.48
CA VAL A 302 27.78 1.80 -13.58
C VAL A 302 29.17 1.94 -14.13
N GLU A 303 30.06 1.10 -13.66
CA GLU A 303 31.44 1.08 -14.10
C GLU A 303 31.60 0.45 -15.49
N CYS A 304 30.86 -0.62 -15.79
CA CYS A 304 31.09 -1.43 -16.98
C CYS A 304 30.30 -0.96 -18.21
N ALA A 305 29.12 -0.34 -18.07
CA ALA A 305 28.29 0.07 -19.21
C ALA A 305 29.01 0.99 -20.22
N PRO A 306 29.77 2.02 -19.79
CA PRO A 306 30.53 2.86 -20.71
C PRO A 306 31.66 2.13 -21.45
N LEU A 307 32.11 1.00 -20.92
CA LEU A 307 33.23 0.21 -21.44
C LEU A 307 32.78 -1.07 -22.17
N ALA A 308 31.47 -1.35 -22.18
CA ALA A 308 30.90 -2.59 -22.66
C ALA A 308 31.25 -2.90 -24.13
N ASN A 309 31.38 -1.85 -24.95
CA ASN A 309 31.70 -1.96 -26.37
C ASN A 309 33.11 -2.51 -26.64
N ARG A 310 34.00 -2.53 -25.64
CA ARG A 310 35.33 -3.13 -25.72
C ARG A 310 35.28 -4.66 -25.64
N VAL A 311 34.22 -5.21 -25.07
CA VAL A 311 33.99 -6.65 -25.03
C VAL A 311 33.21 -7.03 -26.29
N MET A 312 33.68 -8.04 -27.00
CA MET A 312 33.12 -8.46 -28.28
C MET A 312 32.35 -9.77 -28.15
N CYS A 313 31.25 -9.90 -28.89
CA CYS A 313 30.62 -11.21 -29.11
C CYS A 313 31.46 -12.07 -30.06
N GLU A 314 31.07 -13.34 -30.25
CA GLU A 314 31.77 -14.30 -31.13
C GLU A 314 31.94 -13.85 -32.59
N LYS A 315 31.15 -12.86 -33.04
CA LYS A 315 31.20 -12.29 -34.39
C LYS A 315 31.93 -10.94 -34.46
N GLY A 316 32.59 -10.53 -33.38
CA GLY A 316 33.35 -9.27 -33.32
C GLY A 316 32.50 -8.00 -33.10
N HIS A 317 31.22 -8.13 -32.73
CA HIS A 317 30.38 -6.97 -32.40
C HIS A 317 30.55 -6.56 -30.94
N GLY A 318 30.68 -5.26 -30.68
CA GLY A 318 30.73 -4.73 -29.32
C GLY A 318 29.43 -4.94 -28.55
N LEU A 319 29.54 -5.14 -27.24
CA LEU A 319 28.39 -5.27 -26.36
C LEU A 319 27.90 -3.92 -25.85
N THR A 320 26.65 -3.90 -25.39
CA THR A 320 26.06 -2.74 -24.72
C THR A 320 25.14 -3.17 -23.59
N TRP A 321 25.02 -2.34 -22.58
CA TRP A 321 24.08 -2.59 -21.49
C TRP A 321 22.65 -2.39 -21.97
N THR A 322 21.82 -3.42 -21.84
CA THR A 322 20.38 -3.32 -22.07
C THR A 322 19.63 -3.66 -20.79
N PRO A 323 18.97 -2.68 -20.14
CA PRO A 323 18.20 -2.92 -18.92
C PRO A 323 16.88 -3.65 -19.18
N ASP A 324 16.33 -3.48 -20.39
CA ASP A 324 15.03 -4.05 -20.79
C ASP A 324 15.20 -5.29 -21.67
N LEU A 325 15.25 -6.43 -21.01
CA LEU A 325 15.24 -7.73 -21.67
C LEU A 325 13.84 -8.17 -22.10
N CYS A 326 12.77 -7.51 -21.65
CA CYS A 326 11.41 -7.80 -22.11
C CYS A 326 11.28 -7.42 -23.59
N LYS A 327 11.72 -6.24 -24.01
CA LYS A 327 11.70 -5.88 -25.44
C LYS A 327 12.47 -6.86 -26.32
N LYS A 328 13.62 -7.38 -25.86
CA LYS A 328 14.43 -8.34 -26.61
C LYS A 328 13.83 -9.75 -26.63
N TYR A 329 13.29 -10.23 -25.50
CA TYR A 329 12.97 -11.66 -25.31
C TYR A 329 11.51 -12.00 -25.07
N GLN A 330 10.65 -11.04 -24.73
CA GLN A 330 9.24 -11.31 -24.44
C GLN A 330 8.49 -11.80 -25.67
N GLY A 331 8.80 -11.28 -26.86
CA GLY A 331 8.22 -11.76 -28.14
C GLY A 331 8.71 -13.14 -28.57
N ILE A 332 9.84 -13.61 -28.05
CA ILE A 332 10.49 -14.87 -28.47
C ILE A 332 10.18 -16.00 -27.47
N TYR A 333 10.24 -15.71 -26.17
CA TYR A 333 10.21 -16.71 -25.10
C TYR A 333 9.09 -16.48 -24.08
N GLY A 334 8.25 -15.47 -24.26
CA GLY A 334 7.18 -15.11 -23.32
C GLY A 334 7.68 -14.66 -21.93
N SER A 335 9.00 -14.50 -21.73
CA SER A 335 9.60 -14.10 -20.45
C SER A 335 10.97 -13.44 -20.63
N ALA A 336 11.31 -12.47 -19.77
CA ALA A 336 12.62 -11.78 -19.76
C ALA A 336 13.72 -12.64 -19.13
N LYS A 337 14.05 -13.74 -19.80
CA LYS A 337 15.10 -14.67 -19.39
C LYS A 337 16.22 -14.66 -20.40
N TYR A 338 17.46 -14.69 -19.92
CA TYR A 338 18.63 -14.90 -20.77
C TYR A 338 19.58 -15.89 -20.11
N ARG A 339 20.45 -16.48 -20.94
CA ARG A 339 21.57 -17.29 -20.48
C ARG A 339 22.85 -16.53 -20.79
N CYS A 340 23.74 -16.41 -19.81
CA CYS A 340 25.05 -15.80 -20.03
C CYS A 340 25.88 -16.70 -20.94
N ASN A 341 26.41 -16.18 -22.04
CA ASN A 341 27.24 -16.93 -22.99
C ASN A 341 28.61 -17.31 -22.41
N ILE A 342 29.07 -16.65 -21.33
CA ILE A 342 30.34 -17.00 -20.67
C ILE A 342 30.12 -18.05 -19.58
N CYS A 343 29.35 -17.72 -18.53
CA CYS A 343 29.20 -18.63 -17.38
C CYS A 343 28.07 -19.64 -17.53
N THR A 344 27.29 -19.58 -18.61
CA THR A 344 26.14 -20.44 -18.92
C THR A 344 24.97 -20.39 -17.91
N ARG A 345 25.07 -19.58 -16.85
CA ARG A 345 23.98 -19.39 -15.87
C ARG A 345 22.80 -18.67 -16.50
N ALA A 346 21.60 -19.05 -16.06
CA ALA A 346 20.35 -18.41 -16.47
C ALA A 346 19.94 -17.31 -15.47
N TYR A 347 19.45 -16.20 -15.99
CA TYR A 347 19.06 -15.01 -15.23
C TYR A 347 17.61 -14.63 -15.56
N GLN A 348 16.87 -14.13 -14.56
CA GLN A 348 15.46 -13.77 -14.68
C GLN A 348 15.23 -12.30 -14.34
N GLY A 349 15.11 -11.46 -15.37
CA GLY A 349 15.06 -10.00 -15.21
C GLY A 349 16.39 -9.45 -14.67
N GLY A 350 16.75 -8.20 -14.95
CA GLY A 350 18.03 -7.65 -14.47
C GLY A 350 18.83 -6.88 -15.50
N GLY A 351 18.47 -6.97 -16.78
CA GLY A 351 19.33 -6.49 -17.86
C GLY A 351 20.50 -7.44 -18.14
N SER A 352 21.10 -7.27 -19.31
CA SER A 352 22.33 -7.99 -19.72
C SER A 352 23.21 -7.05 -20.52
N PHE A 353 24.51 -7.37 -20.56
CA PHE A 353 25.42 -6.81 -21.54
C PHE A 353 25.31 -7.67 -22.79
N ASN A 354 24.74 -7.13 -23.87
CA ASN A 354 24.45 -7.94 -25.03
C ASN A 354 24.81 -7.28 -26.34
N CYS A 355 24.90 -8.13 -27.35
CA CYS A 355 24.96 -7.73 -28.73
C CYS A 355 23.52 -7.62 -29.27
N PHE A 356 23.19 -6.54 -29.98
CA PHE A 356 21.89 -6.42 -30.66
C PHE A 356 21.83 -7.22 -31.96
N SER A 357 22.97 -7.45 -32.61
CA SER A 357 23.06 -8.20 -33.87
C SER A 357 23.15 -9.71 -33.69
N CYS A 358 23.39 -10.17 -32.45
CA CYS A 358 23.60 -11.57 -32.12
C CYS A 358 22.78 -11.97 -30.89
N ASN A 359 22.42 -13.24 -30.76
CA ASN A 359 21.87 -13.77 -29.52
C ASN A 359 23.00 -14.06 -28.51
N TYR A 360 23.66 -12.99 -28.07
CA TYR A 360 24.85 -13.07 -27.22
C TYR A 360 24.72 -12.09 -26.05
N ASP A 361 24.65 -12.63 -24.85
CA ASP A 361 24.37 -11.92 -23.62
C ASP A 361 25.34 -12.34 -22.52
N ILE A 362 25.84 -11.38 -21.76
CA ILE A 362 26.75 -11.60 -20.64
C ILE A 362 26.15 -10.96 -19.38
N CYS A 363 26.30 -11.65 -18.24
CA CYS A 363 25.88 -11.14 -16.94
C CYS A 363 26.85 -10.11 -16.36
N THR A 364 26.42 -9.39 -15.31
CA THR A 364 27.19 -8.34 -14.65
C THR A 364 28.53 -8.82 -14.09
N GLN A 365 28.63 -10.08 -13.66
CA GLN A 365 29.90 -10.63 -13.14
C GLN A 365 30.91 -10.91 -14.27
N CYS A 366 30.43 -11.52 -15.35
CA CYS A 366 31.29 -11.90 -16.46
C CYS A 366 31.79 -10.68 -17.26
N ILE A 367 30.99 -9.62 -17.39
CA ILE A 367 31.45 -8.40 -18.07
C ILE A 367 32.53 -7.66 -17.28
N THR A 368 32.44 -7.63 -15.94
CA THR A 368 33.45 -7.00 -15.08
C THR A 368 34.80 -7.70 -15.25
N LEU A 369 34.79 -9.03 -15.23
CA LEU A 369 36.00 -9.84 -15.50
C LEU A 369 36.54 -9.61 -16.92
N ALA A 370 35.66 -9.56 -17.92
CA ALA A 370 36.07 -9.35 -19.31
C ALA A 370 36.73 -7.97 -19.52
N ILE A 371 36.19 -6.91 -18.92
CA ILE A 371 36.75 -5.56 -19.01
C ILE A 371 38.10 -5.48 -18.28
N GLN A 372 38.21 -6.08 -17.08
CA GLN A 372 39.47 -6.14 -16.34
C GLN A 372 40.57 -6.84 -17.16
N ASN A 373 40.23 -7.90 -17.89
CA ASN A 373 41.17 -8.63 -18.74
C ASN A 373 41.50 -7.90 -20.05
N ALA A 374 40.64 -7.00 -20.53
CA ALA A 374 40.87 -6.22 -21.75
C ALA A 374 41.65 -4.91 -21.52
N GLY A 375 41.83 -4.50 -20.26
CA GLY A 375 42.61 -3.33 -19.85
C GLY A 375 44.05 -3.63 -19.46
N ASN A 376 44.40 -4.93 -19.32
CA ASN A 376 45.76 -5.44 -19.23
C ASN A 376 46.22 -5.91 -20.61
#